data_AF-A0A6B2L5U0-F1
#
_entry.id   AF-A0A6B2L5U0-F1
#
_cell.length_a   1.000
_cell.length_b   1.000
_cell.length_c   1.000
_cell.angle_alpha   90.00
_cell.angle_beta   90.00
_cell.angle_gamma   90.00
#
_symmetry.space_group_name_H-M   'P 1'
#
loop_
_entity.id
_entity.type
_entity.pdbx_description
1 polymer ?
#
loop_
_entity_poly.entity_id
_entity_poly.type
_entity_poly.pdbx_seq_one_letter_code
_entity_poly.pdbx_strand_id
1 'polypeptide(L)'
;MARSKKLSYQLACDPFPHVQPTRLATKPKTTDSLIAKQKAKFIAMAKGKSKAKPTPTPDGTTPSEPSQPNPKPSQPKAPFFDLWDQKEEDPHQLLKSKFPGVPVEYLEPKVPIKAPEKKVPSFLPAVEVPHPGASYNPLPQAYNNLLKEALEEEKRHREEYNRVLSSLKSEQRKEWGRESDPFPAEKGDEDEEEESDGEGIRIPGKREYQPHDPHKTQSEINKAKRKKQTIRDLKLKEKQKEARKRWELIDQFQKELEEEGEVEKAKKLLKEKRKLEKMFEPRKLGSEKFEKPDVEVLLPEQLPKTLRHIRCISSDPLRDRFVSFQKRNIIESRSKKLKWSRYKPKFVEKYSYKAFSKEQELKYKDL
;
A
#
# COMPACT_ATOMS: atom_id res chain seq x y z
N MET A 1 -22.06 -61.23 -29.30
CA MET A 1 -21.37 -60.59 -28.16
C MET A 1 -21.24 -59.10 -28.44
N ALA A 2 -21.98 -58.28 -27.69
CA ALA A 2 -22.07 -56.84 -27.86
C ALA A 2 -20.79 -56.14 -27.37
N ARG A 3 -20.23 -55.23 -28.19
CA ARG A 3 -19.21 -54.26 -27.75
C ARG A 3 -19.86 -52.89 -27.69
N SER A 4 -20.14 -52.43 -26.47
CA SER A 4 -20.64 -51.10 -26.17
C SER A 4 -19.60 -50.04 -26.53
N LYS A 5 -19.93 -49.18 -27.48
CA LYS A 5 -19.16 -47.95 -27.73
C LYS A 5 -19.55 -46.95 -26.64
N LYS A 6 -18.68 -46.79 -25.64
CA LYS A 6 -18.77 -45.66 -24.68
C LYS A 6 -18.51 -44.38 -25.46
N LEU A 7 -19.56 -43.64 -25.80
CA LEU A 7 -19.48 -42.27 -26.28
C LEU A 7 -18.82 -41.44 -25.17
N SER A 8 -17.58 -40.99 -25.41
CA SER A 8 -16.87 -40.09 -24.54
C SER A 8 -17.60 -38.76 -24.47
N TYR A 9 -17.98 -38.36 -23.25
CA TYR A 9 -18.71 -37.13 -22.90
C TYR A 9 -17.98 -35.83 -23.30
N GLN A 10 -16.76 -35.91 -23.84
CA GLN A 10 -15.94 -34.75 -24.22
C GLN A 10 -16.39 -34.05 -25.50
N LEU A 11 -17.23 -34.67 -26.34
CA LEU A 11 -17.73 -34.08 -27.58
C LEU A 11 -19.07 -33.34 -27.44
N ALA A 12 -19.70 -33.35 -26.25
CA ALA A 12 -21.03 -32.78 -26.05
C ALA A 12 -21.02 -31.35 -25.45
N CYS A 13 -19.84 -30.75 -25.21
CA CYS A 13 -19.72 -29.46 -24.53
C CYS A 13 -19.29 -28.28 -25.43
N ASP A 14 -19.31 -28.43 -26.75
CA ASP A 14 -19.09 -27.32 -27.67
C ASP A 14 -20.45 -26.86 -28.26
N PRO A 15 -21.07 -25.79 -27.74
CA PRO A 15 -22.35 -25.32 -28.26
C PRO A 15 -22.26 -24.66 -29.65
N PHE A 16 -21.06 -24.50 -30.24
CA PHE A 16 -20.90 -23.84 -31.55
C PHE A 16 -19.75 -24.45 -32.40
N PRO A 17 -20.03 -25.41 -33.29
CA PRO A 17 -19.03 -26.10 -34.10
C PRO A 17 -18.50 -25.30 -35.32
N HIS A 18 -18.82 -24.01 -35.46
CA HIS A 18 -18.52 -23.22 -36.68
C HIS A 18 -17.61 -22.00 -36.47
N VAL A 19 -16.97 -21.87 -35.31
CA VAL A 19 -15.95 -20.82 -35.11
C VAL A 19 -14.68 -21.49 -34.64
N GLN A 20 -13.72 -21.67 -35.56
CA GLN A 20 -12.38 -22.04 -35.12
C GLN A 20 -11.85 -20.91 -34.23
N PRO A 21 -11.35 -21.21 -33.01
CA PRO A 21 -10.80 -20.17 -32.16
C PRO A 21 -9.62 -19.55 -32.87
N THR A 22 -9.74 -18.26 -33.19
CA THR A 22 -8.60 -17.48 -33.67
C THR A 22 -7.49 -17.63 -32.63
N ARG A 23 -6.25 -17.87 -33.10
CA ARG A 23 -5.05 -17.94 -32.24
C ARG A 23 -4.83 -16.58 -31.58
N LEU A 24 -5.60 -16.27 -30.54
CA LEU A 24 -5.47 -15.03 -29.79
C LEU A 24 -4.49 -15.23 -28.64
N ALA A 25 -3.56 -14.27 -28.60
CA ALA A 25 -2.49 -14.01 -27.64
C ALA A 25 -2.48 -14.81 -26.32
N THR A 26 -1.29 -15.32 -26.01
CA THR A 26 -0.86 -15.84 -24.70
C THR A 26 -1.55 -15.13 -23.52
N LYS A 27 -2.29 -15.92 -22.71
CA LYS A 27 -2.90 -15.61 -21.39
C LYS A 27 -3.36 -14.16 -21.18
N PRO A 28 -4.68 -13.87 -21.04
CA PRO A 28 -5.15 -12.51 -20.79
C PRO A 28 -4.51 -11.96 -19.51
N LYS A 29 -3.91 -10.78 -19.60
CA LYS A 29 -3.33 -10.08 -18.45
C LYS A 29 -4.49 -9.59 -17.58
N THR A 30 -4.74 -10.27 -16.46
CA THR A 30 -5.71 -9.81 -15.45
C THR A 30 -5.21 -8.55 -14.75
N THR A 31 -6.11 -7.74 -14.19
CA THR A 31 -5.77 -6.57 -13.34
C THR A 31 -4.78 -6.92 -12.26
N ASP A 32 -5.00 -8.03 -11.57
CA ASP A 32 -4.14 -8.51 -10.50
C ASP A 32 -2.74 -8.82 -11.01
N SER A 33 -2.61 -9.37 -12.22
CA SER A 33 -1.30 -9.62 -12.83
C SER A 33 -0.55 -8.32 -13.16
N LEU A 34 -1.27 -7.26 -13.59
CA LEU A 34 -0.69 -5.95 -13.88
C LEU A 34 -0.29 -5.22 -12.60
N ILE A 35 -1.16 -5.24 -11.59
CA ILE A 35 -0.90 -4.68 -10.26
C ILE A 35 0.25 -5.44 -9.61
N ALA A 36 0.30 -6.78 -9.68
CA ALA A 36 1.41 -7.59 -9.18
C ALA A 36 2.73 -7.27 -9.91
N LYS A 37 2.69 -7.08 -11.23
CA LYS A 37 3.86 -6.69 -12.02
C LYS A 37 4.36 -5.29 -11.64
N GLN A 38 3.45 -4.34 -11.42
CA GLN A 38 3.78 -3.00 -10.95
C GLN A 38 4.33 -3.04 -9.51
N LYS A 39 3.66 -3.75 -8.59
CA LYS A 39 4.13 -4.04 -7.23
C LYS A 39 5.55 -4.61 -7.24
N ALA A 40 5.79 -5.66 -8.01
CA ALA A 40 7.10 -6.29 -8.14
C ALA A 40 8.16 -5.32 -8.70
N LYS A 41 7.79 -4.49 -9.69
CA LYS A 41 8.68 -3.46 -10.25
C LYS A 41 9.06 -2.41 -9.19
N PHE A 42 8.11 -1.92 -8.41
CA PHE A 42 8.37 -0.95 -7.33
C PHE A 42 9.17 -1.57 -6.17
N ILE A 43 8.87 -2.82 -5.79
CA ILE A 43 9.66 -3.57 -4.80
C ILE A 43 11.09 -3.81 -5.29
N ALA A 44 11.30 -4.08 -6.58
CA ALA A 44 12.62 -4.23 -7.17
C ALA A 44 13.40 -2.91 -7.20
N MET A 45 12.74 -1.79 -7.50
CA MET A 45 13.34 -0.45 -7.41
C MET A 45 13.73 -0.09 -5.97
N ALA A 46 12.85 -0.38 -4.99
CA ALA A 46 13.14 -0.14 -3.57
C ALA A 46 14.30 -0.99 -3.04
N LYS A 47 14.49 -2.20 -3.57
CA LYS A 47 15.65 -3.06 -3.27
C LYS A 47 16.95 -2.64 -3.97
N GLY A 48 16.99 -1.49 -4.65
CA GLY A 48 18.19 -0.99 -5.33
C GLY A 48 18.65 -1.83 -6.54
N LYS A 49 17.89 -2.86 -6.94
CA LYS A 49 18.18 -3.67 -8.13
C LYS A 49 17.69 -2.94 -9.37
N SER A 50 18.25 -1.77 -9.65
CA SER A 50 18.16 -1.19 -10.99
C SER A 50 18.93 -2.11 -11.93
N LYS A 51 18.31 -2.51 -13.05
CA LYS A 51 19.02 -3.23 -14.11
C LYS A 51 20.15 -2.32 -14.59
N ALA A 52 21.38 -2.65 -14.22
CA ALA A 52 22.55 -2.11 -14.86
C ALA A 52 22.42 -2.39 -16.37
N LYS A 53 22.44 -1.32 -17.16
CA LYS A 53 22.58 -1.38 -18.62
C LYS A 53 23.86 -2.17 -18.89
N PRO A 54 23.86 -3.27 -19.68
CA PRO A 54 25.12 -3.92 -20.02
C PRO A 54 25.95 -2.92 -20.83
N THR A 55 27.14 -2.62 -20.33
CA THR A 55 28.18 -1.90 -21.07
C THR A 55 28.58 -2.76 -22.28
N PRO A 56 28.59 -2.23 -23.50
CA PRO A 56 29.07 -2.99 -24.65
C PRO A 56 30.60 -3.11 -24.54
N THR A 57 31.09 -4.35 -24.49
CA THR A 57 32.51 -4.67 -24.72
C THR A 57 32.84 -4.45 -26.21
N PRO A 58 34.04 -4.00 -26.55
CA PRO A 58 34.42 -3.67 -27.92
C PRO A 58 34.98 -4.91 -28.61
N ASP A 59 34.11 -5.82 -29.04
CA ASP A 59 34.52 -6.90 -29.95
C ASP A 59 33.77 -6.73 -31.27
N GLY A 60 34.55 -6.39 -32.30
CA GLY A 60 34.09 -6.14 -33.64
C GLY A 60 33.50 -7.39 -34.27
N THR A 61 32.22 -7.31 -34.64
CA THR A 61 31.63 -8.07 -35.74
C THR A 61 30.41 -7.28 -36.21
N THR A 62 30.57 -6.57 -37.31
CA THR A 62 29.52 -5.83 -38.03
C THR A 62 28.51 -6.79 -38.66
N PRO A 63 27.20 -6.67 -38.40
CA PRO A 63 26.17 -7.22 -39.27
C PRO A 63 25.80 -6.15 -40.32
N SER A 64 25.95 -6.50 -41.58
CA SER A 64 25.60 -5.71 -42.76
C SER A 64 24.13 -5.27 -42.78
N GLU A 65 23.91 -3.97 -42.98
CA GLU A 65 22.61 -3.35 -43.24
C GLU A 65 22.20 -3.55 -44.72
N PRO A 66 20.93 -3.84 -45.04
CA PRO A 66 20.49 -4.02 -46.41
C PRO A 66 20.36 -2.67 -47.15
N SER A 67 20.90 -2.65 -48.37
CA SER A 67 20.97 -1.54 -49.32
C SER A 67 19.61 -0.88 -49.63
N GLN A 68 19.53 0.44 -49.45
CA GLN A 68 18.51 1.30 -50.05
C GLN A 68 18.83 1.54 -51.54
N PRO A 69 17.84 1.56 -52.45
CA PRO A 69 18.06 1.90 -53.85
C PRO A 69 18.24 3.42 -54.07
N ASN A 70 19.18 3.77 -54.95
CA ASN A 70 19.64 5.13 -55.26
C ASN A 70 18.49 6.14 -55.56
N PRO A 71 18.56 7.39 -55.08
CA PRO A 71 17.63 8.44 -55.47
C PRO A 71 17.99 9.01 -56.86
N LYS A 72 16.97 9.21 -57.71
CA LYS A 72 17.08 9.92 -58.99
C LYS A 72 17.32 11.42 -58.77
N PRO A 73 18.01 12.12 -59.70
CA PRO A 73 18.37 13.53 -59.53
C PRO A 73 17.12 14.43 -59.54
N SER A 74 16.94 15.21 -58.47
CA SER A 74 15.87 16.18 -58.32
C SER A 74 16.17 17.49 -59.04
N GLN A 75 15.23 17.95 -59.87
CA GLN A 75 15.18 19.30 -60.44
C GLN A 75 15.29 20.38 -59.32
N PRO A 76 15.87 21.57 -59.60
CA PRO A 76 16.04 22.63 -58.61
C PRO A 76 14.66 23.14 -58.18
N LYS A 77 14.27 22.85 -56.93
CA LYS A 77 13.07 23.43 -56.34
C LYS A 77 13.35 24.91 -56.07
N ALA A 78 12.47 25.78 -56.54
CA ALA A 78 12.48 27.20 -56.19
C ALA A 78 12.61 27.36 -54.66
N PRO A 79 13.30 28.42 -54.17
CA PRO A 79 13.47 28.60 -52.73
C PRO A 79 12.09 28.64 -52.07
N PHE A 80 11.84 27.66 -51.20
CA PHE A 80 10.62 27.59 -50.41
C PHE A 80 10.60 28.81 -49.49
N PHE A 81 9.81 29.81 -49.86
CA PHE A 81 9.56 30.97 -49.01
C PHE A 81 8.59 30.54 -47.93
N ASP A 82 9.12 30.19 -46.76
CA ASP A 82 8.33 29.83 -45.60
C ASP A 82 7.70 31.10 -45.01
N LEU A 83 6.38 31.23 -45.13
CA LEU A 83 5.62 32.34 -44.53
C LEU A 83 5.74 32.38 -43.00
N TRP A 84 6.23 31.29 -42.39
CA TRP A 84 6.43 31.14 -40.95
C TRP A 84 7.89 31.36 -40.53
N ASP A 85 8.81 31.56 -41.47
CA ASP A 85 10.16 32.12 -41.23
C ASP A 85 10.11 33.65 -41.11
N GLN A 86 9.05 34.18 -40.49
CA GLN A 86 9.14 35.53 -39.96
C GLN A 86 10.19 35.47 -38.87
N LYS A 87 11.33 36.12 -39.10
CA LYS A 87 12.25 36.49 -38.03
C LYS A 87 11.44 37.39 -37.09
N GLU A 88 10.75 36.77 -36.14
CA GLU A 88 10.12 37.47 -35.04
C GLU A 88 11.26 38.18 -34.33
N GLU A 89 11.36 39.49 -34.56
CA GLU A 89 12.20 40.33 -33.72
C GLU A 89 11.78 40.06 -32.27
N ASP A 90 12.75 39.71 -31.42
CA ASP A 90 12.48 39.27 -30.06
C ASP A 90 11.43 40.20 -29.44
N PRO A 91 10.26 39.71 -29.00
CA PRO A 91 9.15 40.56 -28.55
C PRO A 91 9.55 41.52 -27.42
N HIS A 92 10.63 41.18 -26.71
CA HIS A 92 11.27 42.02 -25.70
C HIS A 92 11.96 43.27 -26.28
N GLN A 93 12.61 43.18 -27.44
CA GLN A 93 13.20 44.33 -28.13
C GLN A 93 12.11 45.29 -28.61
N LEU A 94 10.99 44.75 -29.12
CA LEU A 94 9.82 45.55 -29.49
C LEU A 94 9.16 46.23 -28.28
N LEU A 95 9.01 45.54 -27.15
CA LEU A 95 8.47 46.15 -25.92
C LEU A 95 9.40 47.21 -25.34
N LYS A 96 10.72 46.99 -25.36
CA LYS A 96 11.72 47.94 -24.87
C LYS A 96 11.78 49.20 -25.72
N SER A 97 11.64 49.06 -27.04
CA SER A 97 11.51 50.18 -27.98
C SER A 97 10.23 50.99 -27.75
N LYS A 98 9.11 50.32 -27.47
CA LYS A 98 7.80 50.95 -27.27
C LYS A 98 7.65 51.67 -25.93
N PHE A 99 8.40 51.25 -24.89
CA PHE A 99 8.30 51.79 -23.53
C PHE A 99 9.68 52.09 -22.90
N PRO A 100 10.39 53.15 -23.33
CA PRO A 100 11.77 53.43 -22.92
C PRO A 100 11.93 53.89 -21.45
N GLY A 101 10.83 54.20 -20.75
CA GLY A 101 10.85 54.66 -19.35
C GLY A 101 10.44 53.59 -18.31
N VAL A 102 10.10 52.38 -18.75
CA VAL A 102 9.70 51.29 -17.85
C VAL A 102 10.95 50.49 -17.43
N PRO A 103 11.20 50.30 -16.13
CA PRO A 103 12.31 49.46 -15.68
C PRO A 103 12.22 48.06 -16.27
N VAL A 104 13.36 47.55 -16.76
CA VAL A 104 13.46 46.29 -17.54
C VAL A 104 12.86 45.10 -16.78
N GLU A 105 12.93 45.10 -15.45
CA GLU A 105 12.37 44.08 -14.55
C GLU A 105 10.86 43.84 -14.73
N TYR A 106 10.09 44.85 -15.16
CA TYR A 106 8.66 44.72 -15.43
C TYR A 106 8.35 44.22 -16.85
N LEU A 107 9.33 44.30 -17.76
CA LEU A 107 9.23 43.85 -19.15
C LEU A 107 9.76 42.42 -19.34
N GLU A 108 10.48 41.89 -18.35
CA GLU A 108 10.91 40.50 -18.32
C GLU A 108 9.70 39.58 -18.05
N PRO A 109 9.49 38.53 -18.87
CA PRO A 109 8.45 37.56 -18.58
C PRO A 109 8.76 36.91 -17.23
N LYS A 110 7.84 37.03 -16.28
CA LYS A 110 7.93 36.32 -15.00
C LYS A 110 8.12 34.84 -15.31
N VAL A 111 9.27 34.29 -14.93
CA VAL A 111 9.58 32.87 -15.12
C VAL A 111 8.43 32.07 -14.51
N PRO A 112 7.78 31.17 -15.26
CA PRO A 112 6.68 30.40 -14.72
C PRO A 112 7.21 29.58 -13.54
N ILE A 113 6.73 29.93 -12.33
CA ILE A 113 7.09 29.21 -11.11
C ILE A 113 6.64 27.76 -11.33
N LYS A 114 7.59 26.83 -11.34
CA LYS A 114 7.27 25.40 -11.46
C LYS A 114 6.39 25.01 -10.27
N ALA A 115 5.17 24.57 -10.55
CA ALA A 115 4.28 24.10 -9.51
C ALA A 115 4.94 22.93 -8.76
N PRO A 116 4.79 22.85 -7.42
CA PRO A 116 5.37 21.76 -6.65
C PRO A 116 4.84 20.42 -7.14
N GLU A 117 5.71 19.42 -7.19
CA GLU A 117 5.33 18.06 -7.60
C GLU A 117 4.27 17.51 -6.64
N LYS A 118 3.08 17.21 -7.18
CA LYS A 118 2.00 16.60 -6.41
C LYS A 118 2.36 15.15 -6.09
N LYS A 119 2.45 14.81 -4.80
CA LYS A 119 2.63 13.43 -4.36
C LYS A 119 1.46 12.58 -4.84
N VAL A 120 1.74 11.51 -5.57
CA VAL A 120 0.71 10.59 -6.07
C VAL A 120 0.15 9.79 -4.88
N PRO A 121 -1.17 9.78 -4.66
CA PRO A 121 -1.77 9.18 -3.47
C PRO A 121 -1.77 7.65 -3.47
N SER A 122 -1.71 7.02 -4.65
CA SER A 122 -1.68 5.56 -4.83
C SER A 122 -0.96 5.19 -6.13
N PHE A 123 -0.48 3.94 -6.24
CA PHE A 123 0.15 3.40 -7.45
C PHE A 123 -0.81 2.55 -8.30
N LEU A 124 -2.10 2.55 -7.97
CA LEU A 124 -3.11 1.82 -8.73
C LEU A 124 -3.36 2.47 -10.09
N PRO A 125 -3.67 1.67 -11.13
CA PRO A 125 -4.01 2.20 -12.44
C PRO A 125 -5.28 3.07 -12.37
N ALA A 126 -5.36 4.09 -13.22
CA ALA A 126 -6.50 4.99 -13.24
C ALA A 126 -7.82 4.31 -13.65
N VAL A 127 -7.71 3.32 -14.53
CA VAL A 127 -8.82 2.50 -15.03
C VAL A 127 -8.47 1.05 -14.79
N GLU A 128 -9.38 0.33 -14.13
CA GLU A 128 -9.22 -1.10 -13.90
C GLU A 128 -9.73 -1.86 -15.13
N VAL A 129 -9.00 -2.90 -15.53
CA VAL A 129 -9.40 -3.74 -16.66
C VAL A 129 -10.39 -4.79 -16.13
N PRO A 130 -11.59 -4.91 -16.69
CA PRO A 130 -12.55 -5.92 -16.21
C PRO A 130 -12.02 -7.35 -16.43
N HIS A 131 -12.55 -8.30 -15.66
CA HIS A 131 -12.21 -9.70 -15.83
C HIS A 131 -12.65 -10.20 -17.23
N PRO A 132 -11.85 -11.00 -17.94
CA PRO A 132 -12.20 -11.47 -19.30
C PRO A 132 -13.51 -12.25 -19.37
N GLY A 133 -13.89 -12.93 -18.28
CA GLY A 133 -15.17 -13.63 -18.14
C GLY A 133 -16.41 -12.74 -18.16
N ALA A 134 -16.26 -11.42 -17.95
CA ALA A 134 -17.35 -10.43 -18.03
C ALA A 134 -17.62 -9.96 -19.47
N SER A 135 -16.86 -10.47 -20.44
CA SER A 135 -17.08 -10.17 -21.86
C SER A 135 -18.44 -10.71 -22.31
N TYR A 136 -18.99 -10.10 -23.35
CA TYR A 136 -20.24 -10.53 -24.00
C TYR A 136 -20.26 -12.02 -24.39
N ASN A 137 -19.16 -12.50 -24.98
CA ASN A 137 -18.97 -13.90 -25.36
C ASN A 137 -17.65 -14.41 -24.75
N PRO A 138 -17.67 -14.79 -23.46
CA PRO A 138 -16.46 -15.18 -22.75
C PRO A 138 -16.05 -16.62 -23.11
N LEU A 139 -14.75 -16.90 -23.00
CA LEU A 139 -14.28 -18.29 -23.00
C LEU A 139 -14.86 -19.02 -21.78
N PRO A 140 -15.28 -20.29 -21.91
CA PRO A 140 -15.92 -21.03 -20.81
C PRO A 140 -15.05 -21.09 -19.56
N GLN A 141 -13.73 -21.19 -19.72
CA GLN A 141 -12.78 -21.17 -18.61
C GLN A 141 -12.76 -19.82 -17.87
N ALA A 142 -12.71 -18.71 -18.61
CA ALA A 142 -12.68 -17.37 -18.03
C ALA A 142 -14.01 -17.03 -17.34
N TYR A 143 -15.12 -17.44 -17.94
CA TYR A 143 -16.46 -17.30 -17.36
C TYR A 143 -16.59 -18.07 -16.05
N ASN A 144 -16.20 -19.35 -16.03
CA ASN A 144 -16.27 -20.18 -14.83
C ASN A 144 -15.37 -19.64 -13.71
N ASN A 145 -14.22 -19.05 -14.04
CA ASN A 145 -13.36 -18.42 -13.04
C ASN A 145 -14.02 -17.20 -12.40
N LEU A 146 -14.65 -16.35 -13.22
CA LEU A 146 -15.40 -15.21 -12.73
C LEU A 146 -16.59 -15.64 -11.86
N LEU A 147 -17.32 -16.66 -12.30
CA LEU A 147 -18.46 -17.21 -11.55
C LEU A 147 -18.01 -17.78 -10.19
N LYS A 148 -16.85 -18.44 -10.13
CA LYS A 148 -16.26 -18.91 -8.87
C LYS A 148 -15.91 -17.75 -7.94
N GLU A 149 -15.28 -16.69 -8.47
CA GLU A 149 -14.95 -15.48 -7.69
C GLU A 149 -16.21 -14.85 -7.10
N ALA A 150 -17.26 -14.64 -7.91
CA ALA A 150 -18.53 -14.11 -7.43
C ALA A 150 -19.20 -15.03 -6.39
N LEU A 151 -19.16 -16.35 -6.59
CA LEU A 151 -19.68 -17.32 -5.64
C LEU A 151 -18.93 -17.30 -4.29
N GLU A 152 -17.60 -17.10 -4.32
CA GLU A 152 -16.79 -16.95 -3.10
C GLU A 152 -17.14 -15.67 -2.34
N GLU A 153 -17.36 -14.55 -3.04
CA GLU A 153 -17.81 -13.29 -2.43
C GLU A 153 -19.21 -13.43 -1.81
N GLU A 154 -20.18 -13.99 -2.55
CA GLU A 154 -21.54 -14.25 -2.05
C GLU A 154 -21.56 -15.16 -0.82
N LYS A 155 -20.71 -16.21 -0.80
CA LYS A 155 -20.56 -17.06 0.38
C LYS A 155 -20.07 -16.28 1.59
N ARG A 156 -19.07 -15.40 1.41
CA ARG A 156 -18.58 -14.55 2.50
C ARG A 156 -19.66 -13.62 3.03
N HIS A 157 -20.40 -12.95 2.14
CA HIS A 157 -21.53 -12.11 2.55
C HIS A 157 -22.60 -12.89 3.31
N ARG A 158 -22.91 -14.11 2.86
CA ARG A 158 -23.88 -14.99 3.53
C ARG A 158 -23.38 -15.46 4.90
N GLU A 159 -22.11 -15.79 5.03
CA GLU A 159 -21.49 -16.18 6.31
C GLU A 159 -21.49 -15.01 7.31
N GLU A 160 -21.11 -13.82 6.86
CA GLU A 160 -21.15 -12.59 7.67
C GLU A 160 -22.59 -12.29 8.13
N TYR A 161 -23.55 -12.37 7.22
CA TYR A 161 -24.96 -12.19 7.53
C TYR A 161 -25.46 -13.23 8.55
N ASN A 162 -25.14 -14.52 8.36
CA ASN A 162 -25.50 -15.57 9.31
C ASN A 162 -24.84 -15.39 10.67
N ARG A 163 -23.59 -14.92 10.70
CA ARG A 163 -22.86 -14.61 11.94
C ARG A 163 -23.58 -13.50 12.72
N VAL A 164 -23.96 -12.41 12.04
CA VAL A 164 -24.73 -11.31 12.66
C VAL A 164 -26.11 -11.78 13.13
N LEU A 165 -26.80 -12.60 12.33
CA LEU A 165 -28.07 -13.19 12.77
C LEU A 165 -27.91 -14.10 13.98
N SER A 166 -26.83 -14.89 14.03
CA SER A 166 -26.56 -15.79 15.16
C SER A 166 -26.24 -15.02 16.44
N SER A 167 -25.47 -13.93 16.35
CA SER A 167 -25.19 -13.06 17.50
C SER A 167 -26.45 -12.37 17.98
N LEU A 168 -27.30 -11.87 17.07
CA LEU A 168 -28.57 -11.25 17.44
C LEU A 168 -29.51 -12.24 18.15
N LYS A 169 -29.62 -13.48 17.66
CA LYS A 169 -30.39 -14.54 18.34
C LYS A 169 -29.84 -14.87 19.72
N SER A 170 -28.51 -14.83 19.87
CA SER A 170 -27.85 -15.08 21.17
C SER A 170 -28.10 -13.95 22.16
N GLU A 171 -28.08 -12.70 21.71
CA GLU A 171 -28.37 -11.51 22.51
C GLU A 171 -29.84 -11.51 22.94
N GLN A 172 -30.76 -11.80 22.01
CA GLN A 172 -32.16 -12.01 22.35
C GLN A 172 -32.31 -13.08 23.42
N ARG A 173 -31.75 -14.29 23.22
CA ARG A 173 -31.81 -15.35 24.24
C ARG A 173 -31.24 -14.92 25.60
N LYS A 174 -30.17 -14.14 25.61
CA LYS A 174 -29.61 -13.58 26.86
C LYS A 174 -30.55 -12.57 27.49
N GLU A 175 -31.19 -11.69 26.73
CA GLU A 175 -32.18 -10.73 27.23
C GLU A 175 -33.38 -11.47 27.87
N TRP A 176 -33.93 -12.48 27.19
CA TRP A 176 -35.00 -13.35 27.72
C TRP A 176 -34.55 -14.16 28.94
N GLY A 177 -33.29 -14.62 28.98
CA GLY A 177 -32.75 -15.38 30.13
C GLY A 177 -32.35 -14.52 31.32
N ARG A 178 -31.95 -13.26 31.10
CA ARG A 178 -31.49 -12.33 32.13
C ARG A 178 -32.63 -11.78 32.97
N GLU A 179 -33.85 -11.78 32.44
CA GLU A 179 -35.07 -11.51 33.22
C GLU A 179 -35.38 -12.65 34.22
N SER A 180 -34.69 -13.80 34.12
CA SER A 180 -34.97 -14.99 34.94
C SER A 180 -33.96 -15.31 36.05
N ASP A 181 -32.77 -14.67 36.13
CA ASP A 181 -31.73 -15.04 37.12
C ASP A 181 -31.06 -13.83 37.82
N PRO A 182 -31.27 -13.63 39.14
CA PRO A 182 -30.66 -12.53 39.89
C PRO A 182 -29.53 -12.97 40.84
N PHE A 183 -28.52 -13.77 40.43
CA PHE A 183 -27.34 -14.01 41.29
C PHE A 183 -26.05 -14.31 40.50
N PRO A 184 -25.04 -13.41 40.54
CA PRO A 184 -23.66 -13.75 40.22
C PRO A 184 -22.88 -14.02 41.52
N ALA A 185 -22.31 -15.22 41.63
CA ALA A 185 -21.39 -15.61 42.70
C ALA A 185 -19.94 -15.68 42.18
N GLU A 186 -19.01 -15.54 43.14
CA GLU A 186 -17.55 -15.70 43.08
C GLU A 186 -16.74 -14.51 42.51
N LYS A 187 -15.54 -14.18 43.02
CA LYS A 187 -14.59 -14.88 43.92
C LYS A 187 -13.60 -13.83 44.46
N GLY A 188 -13.21 -13.96 45.72
CA GLY A 188 -12.08 -13.22 46.29
C GLY A 188 -10.81 -14.06 46.23
N ASP A 189 -9.69 -13.42 45.91
CA ASP A 189 -8.34 -13.95 46.07
C ASP A 189 -7.52 -12.88 46.81
N GLU A 190 -7.01 -13.26 47.99
CA GLU A 190 -6.14 -12.49 48.88
C GLU A 190 -4.91 -13.36 49.22
N ASP A 191 -3.88 -12.70 49.76
CA ASP A 191 -2.62 -13.21 50.36
C ASP A 191 -1.47 -13.63 49.45
N GLU A 192 -0.22 -13.58 49.90
CA GLU A 192 0.59 -12.58 50.61
C GLU A 192 2.05 -13.10 50.48
N GLU A 193 2.99 -12.32 50.99
CA GLU A 193 4.46 -12.44 51.06
C GLU A 193 5.10 -13.83 51.31
N GLU A 194 6.38 -13.98 50.92
CA GLU A 194 7.42 -14.39 51.88
C GLU A 194 8.85 -14.02 51.41
N GLU A 195 9.64 -13.49 52.35
CA GLU A 195 11.09 -13.30 52.33
C GLU A 195 11.84 -14.64 52.44
N SER A 196 13.15 -14.67 52.11
CA SER A 196 14.15 -15.40 52.92
C SER A 196 15.62 -15.18 52.47
N ASP A 197 16.42 -14.77 53.46
CA ASP A 197 17.79 -15.14 53.86
C ASP A 197 19.08 -14.88 53.06
N GLY A 198 20.10 -14.49 53.84
CA GLY A 198 21.51 -14.71 53.51
C GLY A 198 22.53 -13.94 54.38
N GLU A 199 22.75 -14.37 55.62
CA GLU A 199 23.81 -13.86 56.53
C GLU A 199 25.26 -14.12 56.03
N GLY A 200 26.22 -13.28 56.45
CA GLY A 200 27.65 -13.49 56.24
C GLY A 200 28.54 -12.72 57.23
N ILE A 201 29.34 -13.47 57.99
CA ILE A 201 30.06 -13.09 59.22
C ILE A 201 31.38 -12.33 58.99
N ARG A 202 31.78 -11.55 60.01
CA ARG A 202 32.93 -10.64 60.15
C ARG A 202 34.31 -11.33 60.23
N ILE A 203 35.38 -10.64 59.80
CA ILE A 203 36.75 -10.79 60.33
C ILE A 203 37.39 -9.40 60.51
N PRO A 204 37.91 -9.03 61.69
CA PRO A 204 38.58 -7.75 61.92
C PRO A 204 40.07 -7.81 61.56
N GLY A 205 40.53 -6.89 60.71
CA GLY A 205 41.94 -6.74 60.35
C GLY A 205 42.74 -6.00 61.42
N LYS A 206 43.53 -6.74 62.18
CA LYS A 206 44.54 -6.27 63.13
C LYS A 206 45.63 -5.49 62.39
N ARG A 207 45.89 -4.23 62.75
CA ARG A 207 47.06 -3.46 62.28
C ARG A 207 48.28 -3.90 63.08
N GLU A 208 49.20 -4.59 62.43
CA GLU A 208 50.50 -4.95 63.00
C GLU A 208 51.51 -3.81 62.85
N TYR A 209 52.16 -3.51 63.96
CA TYR A 209 53.30 -2.60 64.13
C TYR A 209 54.50 -3.15 63.33
N GLN A 210 55.14 -2.33 62.48
CA GLN A 210 56.35 -2.73 61.78
C GLN A 210 57.59 -2.48 62.65
N PRO A 211 58.39 -3.50 62.99
CA PRO A 211 59.73 -3.30 63.49
C PRO A 211 60.64 -2.83 62.36
N HIS A 212 61.47 -1.84 62.65
CA HIS A 212 62.55 -1.38 61.79
C HIS A 212 63.66 -2.45 61.79
N ASP A 213 63.89 -3.10 60.65
CA ASP A 213 64.85 -4.20 60.53
C ASP A 213 66.29 -3.75 60.22
N PRO A 214 67.29 -4.57 60.63
CA PRO A 214 68.72 -4.33 60.47
C PRO A 214 69.21 -4.56 59.03
N HIS A 215 70.44 -4.13 58.73
CA HIS A 215 71.07 -4.27 57.42
C HIS A 215 71.06 -5.72 56.89
N LYS A 216 70.54 -5.89 55.67
CA LYS A 216 70.33 -7.19 54.97
C LYS A 216 71.61 -7.73 54.33
N THR A 217 71.76 -9.05 54.32
CA THR A 217 72.91 -9.75 53.69
C THR A 217 72.81 -9.81 52.15
N GLN A 218 73.93 -9.96 51.42
CA GLN A 218 73.95 -10.01 49.93
C GLN A 218 73.04 -11.10 49.33
N SER A 219 72.92 -12.26 49.99
CA SER A 219 72.02 -13.35 49.58
C SER A 219 70.54 -12.94 49.69
N GLU A 220 70.17 -12.24 50.76
CA GLU A 220 68.81 -11.71 50.96
C GLU A 220 68.47 -10.60 49.95
N ILE A 221 69.45 -9.78 49.56
CA ILE A 221 69.30 -8.76 48.51
C ILE A 221 69.04 -9.41 47.14
N ASN A 222 69.78 -10.47 46.80
CA ASN A 222 69.58 -11.21 45.54
C ASN A 222 68.24 -11.98 45.54
N LYS A 223 67.84 -12.56 46.67
CA LYS A 223 66.52 -13.21 46.84
C LYS A 223 65.38 -12.19 46.73
N ALA A 224 65.55 -10.98 47.28
CA ALA A 224 64.61 -9.88 47.13
C ALA A 224 64.55 -9.35 45.69
N LYS A 225 65.69 -9.25 44.98
CA LYS A 225 65.72 -8.91 43.54
C LYS A 225 64.98 -9.94 42.69
N ARG A 226 65.20 -11.24 42.91
CA ARG A 226 64.47 -12.33 42.22
C ARG A 226 62.97 -12.24 42.49
N LYS A 227 62.55 -12.07 43.76
CA LYS A 227 61.13 -11.85 44.11
C LYS A 227 60.55 -10.60 43.43
N LYS A 228 61.31 -9.52 43.33
CA LYS A 228 60.86 -8.28 42.65
C LYS A 228 60.73 -8.47 41.13
N GLN A 229 61.60 -9.26 40.52
CA GLN A 229 61.51 -9.63 39.10
C GLN A 229 60.30 -10.51 38.84
N THR A 230 60.09 -11.57 39.63
CA THR A 230 58.90 -12.44 39.47
C THR A 230 57.60 -11.67 39.67
N ILE A 231 57.53 -10.76 40.65
CA ILE A 231 56.37 -9.87 40.84
C ILE A 231 56.15 -8.95 39.63
N ARG A 232 57.21 -8.42 39.02
CA ARG A 232 57.10 -7.58 37.81
C ARG A 232 56.61 -8.39 36.61
N ASP A 233 57.13 -9.60 36.44
CA ASP A 233 56.73 -10.48 35.33
C ASP A 233 55.28 -10.96 35.49
N LEU A 234 54.84 -11.25 36.72
CA LEU A 234 53.45 -11.54 37.03
C LEU A 234 52.54 -10.35 36.71
N LYS A 235 52.92 -9.14 37.14
CA LYS A 235 52.18 -7.90 36.81
C LYS A 235 52.12 -7.63 35.30
N LEU A 236 53.20 -7.91 34.57
CA LEU A 236 53.24 -7.77 33.12
C LEU A 236 52.29 -8.77 32.45
N LYS A 237 52.30 -10.03 32.90
CA LYS A 237 51.38 -11.08 32.44
C LYS A 237 49.92 -10.74 32.76
N GLU A 238 49.63 -10.18 33.93
CA GLU A 238 48.29 -9.70 34.28
C GLU A 238 47.83 -8.58 33.35
N LYS A 239 48.67 -7.56 33.12
CA LYS A 239 48.37 -6.49 32.15
C LYS A 239 48.15 -7.01 30.73
N GLN A 240 48.93 -8.00 30.30
CA GLN A 240 48.74 -8.64 29.00
C GLN A 240 47.42 -9.43 28.95
N LYS A 241 47.04 -10.13 30.02
CA LYS A 241 45.74 -10.82 30.13
C LYS A 241 44.59 -9.82 30.12
N GLU A 242 44.68 -8.72 30.84
CA GLU A 242 43.69 -7.63 30.84
C GLU A 242 43.55 -7.01 29.45
N ALA A 243 44.67 -6.76 28.77
CA ALA A 243 44.66 -6.26 27.40
C ALA A 243 43.94 -7.25 26.47
N ARG A 244 44.25 -8.55 26.54
CA ARG A 244 43.57 -9.60 25.74
C ARG A 244 42.06 -9.64 26.00
N LYS A 245 41.64 -9.61 27.27
CA LYS A 245 40.21 -9.52 27.63
C LYS A 245 39.54 -8.29 27.04
N ARG A 246 40.22 -7.13 27.04
CA ARG A 246 39.72 -5.90 26.41
C ARG A 246 39.58 -6.04 24.89
N TRP A 247 40.53 -6.70 24.22
CA TRP A 247 40.43 -7.01 22.79
C TRP A 247 39.25 -7.95 22.49
N GLU A 248 39.07 -9.00 23.28
CA GLU A 248 37.94 -9.93 23.15
C GLU A 248 36.58 -9.22 23.34
N LEU A 249 36.49 -8.28 24.29
CA LEU A 249 35.30 -7.44 24.48
C LEU A 249 35.03 -6.53 23.27
N ILE A 250 36.07 -5.96 22.65
CA ILE A 250 35.92 -5.14 21.43
C ILE A 250 35.35 -5.97 20.28
N ASP A 251 35.83 -7.20 20.09
CA ASP A 251 35.31 -8.10 19.05
C ASP A 251 33.86 -8.51 19.32
N GLN A 252 33.48 -8.69 20.59
CA GLN A 252 32.09 -8.91 21.00
C GLN A 252 31.22 -7.71 20.66
N PHE A 253 31.64 -6.50 21.02
CA PHE A 253 30.91 -5.27 20.68
C PHE A 253 30.78 -5.05 19.17
N GLN A 254 31.79 -5.42 18.37
CA GLN A 254 31.70 -5.33 16.90
C GLN A 254 30.63 -6.29 16.35
N LYS A 255 30.58 -7.53 16.86
CA LYS A 255 29.54 -8.50 16.47
C LYS A 255 28.15 -8.03 16.88
N GLU A 256 28.00 -7.52 18.11
CA GLU A 256 26.74 -6.94 18.58
C GLU A 256 26.30 -5.78 17.68
N LEU A 257 27.21 -4.86 17.31
CA LEU A 257 26.90 -3.76 16.40
C LEU A 257 26.48 -4.24 15.01
N GLU A 258 27.12 -5.30 14.50
CA GLU A 258 26.80 -5.89 13.21
C GLU A 258 25.41 -6.52 13.22
N GLU A 259 25.11 -7.34 14.24
CA GLU A 259 23.81 -7.97 14.46
C GLU A 259 22.70 -6.92 14.64
N GLU A 260 22.93 -5.90 15.46
CA GLU A 260 22.00 -4.77 15.63
C GLU A 260 21.77 -4.05 14.30
N GLY A 261 22.84 -3.78 13.54
CA GLY A 261 22.80 -3.18 12.23
C GLY A 261 21.99 -4.00 11.21
N GLU A 262 22.11 -5.32 11.23
CA GLU A 262 21.33 -6.24 10.40
C GLU A 262 19.84 -6.23 10.77
N VAL A 263 19.52 -6.30 12.06
CA VAL A 263 18.14 -6.23 12.57
C VAL A 263 17.51 -4.89 12.20
N GLU A 264 18.24 -3.79 12.33
CA GLU A 264 17.78 -2.48 11.90
C GLU A 264 17.52 -2.40 10.39
N LYS A 265 18.45 -2.90 9.57
CA LYS A 265 18.26 -2.97 8.11
C LYS A 265 17.03 -3.79 7.76
N ALA A 266 16.84 -4.95 8.39
CA ALA A 266 15.66 -5.78 8.19
C ALA A 266 14.36 -5.06 8.58
N LYS A 267 14.35 -4.37 9.74
CA LYS A 267 13.22 -3.52 10.19
C LYS A 267 12.93 -2.39 9.20
N LYS A 268 13.95 -1.72 8.66
CA LYS A 268 13.82 -0.65 7.65
C LYS A 268 13.20 -1.20 6.36
N LEU A 269 13.70 -2.32 5.84
CA LEU A 269 13.16 -2.98 4.66
C LEU A 269 11.70 -3.43 4.85
N LEU A 270 11.34 -3.94 6.02
CA LEU A 270 9.96 -4.33 6.33
C LEU A 270 9.03 -3.10 6.36
N LYS A 271 9.48 -2.00 6.97
CA LYS A 271 8.74 -0.72 6.98
C LYS A 271 8.52 -0.21 5.56
N GLU A 272 9.52 -0.28 4.69
CA GLU A 272 9.41 0.12 3.29
C GLU A 272 8.45 -0.76 2.49
N LYS A 273 8.52 -2.09 2.64
CA LYS A 273 7.56 -3.02 2.03
C LYS A 273 6.13 -2.70 2.46
N ARG A 274 5.90 -2.51 3.76
CA ARG A 274 4.58 -2.13 4.30
C ARG A 274 4.11 -0.78 3.78
N LYS A 275 5.01 0.20 3.61
CA LYS A 275 4.68 1.49 2.99
C LYS A 275 4.25 1.31 1.54
N LEU A 276 4.96 0.48 0.76
CA LEU A 276 4.62 0.20 -0.63
C LEU A 276 3.27 -0.52 -0.74
N GLU A 277 3.02 -1.54 0.09
CA GLU A 277 1.73 -2.27 0.13
C GLU A 277 0.56 -1.31 0.39
N LYS A 278 0.72 -0.40 1.37
CA LYS A 278 -0.25 0.67 1.68
C LYS A 278 -0.49 1.68 0.56
N MET A 279 0.33 1.71 -0.51
CA MET A 279 0.09 2.53 -1.70
C MET A 279 -0.77 1.82 -2.76
N PHE A 280 -0.92 0.51 -2.65
CA PHE A 280 -1.79 -0.30 -3.51
C PHE A 280 -3.12 -0.65 -2.85
N GLU A 281 -3.26 -0.36 -1.56
CA GLU A 281 -4.48 -0.59 -0.81
C GLU A 281 -5.27 0.72 -0.63
N PRO A 282 -6.62 0.64 -0.63
CA PRO A 282 -7.46 1.78 -0.31
C PRO A 282 -7.23 2.21 1.14
N ARG A 283 -7.14 3.52 1.38
CA ARG A 283 -6.95 4.12 2.70
C ARG A 283 -8.28 4.67 3.21
N LYS A 284 -8.44 4.62 4.53
CA LYS A 284 -9.53 5.32 5.21
C LYS A 284 -9.16 6.81 5.30
N LEU A 285 -9.66 7.62 4.37
CA LEU A 285 -9.48 9.08 4.36
C LEU A 285 -10.48 9.80 5.28
N GLY A 286 -11.74 9.36 5.27
CA GLY A 286 -12.83 9.95 6.05
C GLY A 286 -13.33 9.03 7.17
N SER A 287 -14.55 9.28 7.64
CA SER A 287 -15.19 8.47 8.69
C SER A 287 -15.52 7.06 8.23
N GLU A 288 -15.94 6.91 6.97
CA GLU A 288 -16.34 5.64 6.40
C GLU A 288 -15.15 4.89 5.80
N LYS A 289 -15.24 3.56 5.75
CA LYS A 289 -14.24 2.72 5.08
C LYS A 289 -14.59 2.61 3.60
N PHE A 290 -13.62 2.24 2.76
CA PHE A 290 -13.90 1.91 1.37
C PHE A 290 -14.66 0.58 1.31
N GLU A 291 -15.77 0.58 0.58
CA GLU A 291 -16.57 -0.61 0.32
C GLU A 291 -16.28 -1.08 -1.11
N LYS A 292 -15.78 -2.31 -1.25
CA LYS A 292 -15.56 -2.92 -2.57
C LYS A 292 -16.93 -3.21 -3.19
N PRO A 293 -17.20 -2.82 -4.46
CA PRO A 293 -18.42 -3.23 -5.13
C PRO A 293 -18.41 -4.73 -5.40
N ASP A 294 -19.59 -5.33 -5.42
CA ASP A 294 -19.79 -6.75 -5.70
C ASP A 294 -19.40 -7.08 -7.15
N VAL A 295 -18.91 -8.31 -7.37
CA VAL A 295 -18.55 -8.77 -8.71
C VAL A 295 -19.81 -9.04 -9.55
N GLU A 296 -20.04 -8.19 -10.55
CA GLU A 296 -21.16 -8.31 -11.49
C GLU A 296 -20.89 -9.43 -12.52
N VAL A 297 -21.71 -10.49 -12.50
CA VAL A 297 -21.59 -11.64 -13.43
C VAL A 297 -22.93 -12.01 -14.04
N LEU A 298 -22.92 -12.31 -15.33
CA LEU A 298 -24.05 -12.87 -16.05
C LEU A 298 -24.26 -14.34 -15.70
N LEU A 299 -25.48 -14.76 -15.38
CA LEU A 299 -25.82 -16.19 -15.28
C LEU A 299 -25.85 -16.85 -16.67
N PRO A 300 -25.68 -18.18 -16.79
CA PRO A 300 -25.60 -18.85 -18.08
C PRO A 300 -26.88 -18.66 -18.92
N GLU A 301 -28.03 -18.60 -18.27
CA GLU A 301 -29.33 -18.33 -18.91
C GLU A 301 -29.47 -16.89 -19.40
N GLN A 302 -28.77 -15.97 -18.74
CA GLN A 302 -28.79 -14.55 -19.05
C GLN A 302 -27.69 -14.17 -20.05
N LEU A 303 -26.78 -15.08 -20.37
CA LEU A 303 -25.68 -14.84 -21.29
C LEU A 303 -26.23 -14.67 -22.72
N PRO A 304 -26.08 -13.49 -23.34
CA PRO A 304 -26.74 -13.19 -24.60
C PRO A 304 -26.08 -13.90 -25.79
N LYS A 305 -26.87 -14.62 -26.59
CA LYS A 305 -26.40 -15.31 -27.81
C LYS A 305 -26.18 -14.37 -29.01
N THR A 306 -26.79 -13.18 -29.00
CA THR A 306 -26.62 -12.13 -30.04
C THR A 306 -26.40 -10.74 -29.43
N LEU A 307 -25.61 -9.90 -30.11
CA LEU A 307 -25.29 -8.53 -29.66
C LEU A 307 -26.53 -7.65 -29.45
N ARG A 308 -27.62 -7.91 -30.20
CA ARG A 308 -28.89 -7.20 -30.07
C ARG A 308 -29.59 -7.45 -28.73
N HIS A 309 -29.30 -8.58 -28.09
CA HIS A 309 -29.88 -8.99 -26.81
C HIS A 309 -28.94 -8.68 -25.64
N ILE A 310 -27.89 -7.86 -25.86
CA ILE A 310 -27.06 -7.38 -24.76
C ILE A 310 -27.92 -6.47 -23.91
N ARG A 311 -28.33 -6.99 -22.75
CA ARG A 311 -28.71 -6.12 -21.66
C ARG A 311 -27.43 -5.49 -21.14
N CYS A 312 -27.41 -4.17 -20.92
CA CYS A 312 -26.31 -3.55 -20.19
C CYS A 312 -26.41 -4.04 -18.74
N ILE A 313 -25.68 -5.12 -18.41
CA ILE A 313 -25.46 -5.52 -17.01
C ILE A 313 -24.44 -4.61 -16.36
N SER A 314 -23.50 -4.06 -17.15
CA SER A 314 -22.41 -3.24 -16.66
C SER A 314 -22.93 -2.10 -15.79
N SER A 315 -22.38 -2.03 -14.58
CA SER A 315 -22.33 -0.81 -13.78
C SER A 315 -22.13 0.42 -14.66
N ASP A 316 -22.87 1.47 -14.32
CA ASP A 316 -22.71 2.80 -14.90
C ASP A 316 -21.22 3.16 -14.89
N PRO A 317 -20.60 3.53 -16.03
CA PRO A 317 -19.19 3.91 -16.08
C PRO A 317 -18.86 5.02 -15.08
N LEU A 318 -19.82 5.89 -14.74
CA LEU A 318 -19.64 6.89 -13.69
C LEU A 318 -19.42 6.26 -12.31
N ARG A 319 -20.14 5.18 -12.00
CA ARG A 319 -19.98 4.43 -10.75
C ARG A 319 -18.63 3.75 -10.68
N ASP A 320 -18.17 3.11 -11.77
CA ASP A 320 -16.84 2.50 -11.85
C ASP A 320 -15.73 3.54 -11.65
N ARG A 321 -15.84 4.71 -12.29
CA ARG A 321 -14.87 5.80 -12.11
C ARG A 321 -14.89 6.37 -10.69
N PHE A 322 -16.08 6.52 -10.10
CA PHE A 322 -16.22 6.97 -8.72
C PHE A 322 -15.56 6.00 -7.72
N VAL A 323 -15.80 4.70 -7.86
CA VAL A 323 -15.13 3.65 -7.05
C VAL A 323 -13.62 3.66 -7.28
N SER A 324 -13.16 3.81 -8.53
CA SER A 324 -11.73 3.94 -8.83
C SER A 324 -11.09 5.16 -8.15
N PHE A 325 -11.77 6.32 -8.12
CA PHE A 325 -11.26 7.50 -7.42
C PHE A 325 -11.16 7.27 -5.91
N GLN A 326 -12.11 6.53 -5.32
CA GLN A 326 -12.07 6.16 -3.91
C GLN A 326 -10.93 5.19 -3.62
N LYS A 327 -10.80 4.13 -4.43
CA LYS A 327 -9.74 3.12 -4.30
C LYS A 327 -8.34 3.71 -4.48
N ARG A 328 -8.22 4.75 -5.31
CA ARG A 328 -6.98 5.51 -5.53
C ARG A 328 -6.69 6.59 -4.48
N ASN A 329 -7.53 6.74 -3.46
CA ASN A 329 -7.41 7.76 -2.41
C ASN A 329 -7.42 9.20 -2.96
N ILE A 330 -8.16 9.45 -4.05
CA ILE A 330 -8.38 10.80 -4.60
C ILE A 330 -9.63 11.42 -3.96
N ILE A 331 -10.67 10.61 -3.79
CA ILE A 331 -11.93 10.97 -3.15
C ILE A 331 -12.10 10.05 -1.93
N GLU A 332 -12.66 10.56 -0.84
CA GLU A 332 -13.00 9.73 0.31
C GLU A 332 -14.26 8.88 0.08
N SER A 333 -14.41 7.78 0.82
CA SER A 333 -15.67 7.06 0.90
C SER A 333 -16.68 7.86 1.74
N ARG A 334 -17.89 8.04 1.20
CA ARG A 334 -18.98 8.79 1.84
C ARG A 334 -20.34 8.21 1.50
N SER A 335 -21.22 8.19 2.49
CA SER A 335 -22.63 7.88 2.34
C SER A 335 -23.41 9.12 1.95
N LYS A 336 -24.50 8.92 1.21
CA LYS A 336 -25.43 9.99 0.90
C LYS A 336 -26.10 10.46 2.19
N LYS A 337 -25.83 11.70 2.60
CA LYS A 337 -26.54 12.33 3.72
C LYS A 337 -27.89 12.84 3.23
N LEU A 338 -28.96 12.35 3.86
CA LEU A 338 -30.30 12.87 3.63
C LEU A 338 -30.46 14.20 4.37
N LYS A 339 -31.24 15.11 3.78
CA LYS A 339 -31.64 16.35 4.44
C LYS A 339 -32.62 15.96 5.54
N TRP A 340 -32.23 16.15 6.79
CA TRP A 340 -33.09 15.91 7.94
C TRP A 340 -33.09 17.14 8.85
N SER A 341 -34.25 17.45 9.43
CA SER A 341 -34.39 18.52 10.41
C SER A 341 -34.75 17.92 11.76
N ARG A 342 -34.07 18.37 12.82
CA ARG A 342 -34.38 17.98 14.21
C ARG A 342 -35.79 18.39 14.62
N TYR A 343 -36.21 19.58 14.16
CA TYR A 343 -37.49 20.16 14.53
C TYR A 343 -38.46 20.11 13.37
N LYS A 344 -39.73 19.83 13.69
CA LYS A 344 -40.82 19.92 12.71
C LYS A 344 -40.92 21.38 12.24
N PRO A 345 -40.93 21.62 10.92
CA PRO A 345 -41.16 22.98 10.41
C PRO A 345 -42.52 23.47 10.90
N LYS A 346 -42.56 24.69 11.43
CA LYS A 346 -43.81 25.32 11.85
C LYS A 346 -44.49 25.93 10.63
N PHE A 347 -45.61 25.34 10.21
CA PHE A 347 -46.48 25.93 9.21
C PHE A 347 -47.44 26.89 9.93
N VAL A 348 -47.34 28.17 9.60
CA VAL A 348 -48.22 29.22 10.12
C VAL A 348 -48.94 29.82 8.93
N GLU A 349 -50.27 29.87 8.99
CA GLU A 349 -51.07 30.59 8.02
C GLU A 349 -50.74 32.08 8.09
N LYS A 350 -50.55 32.72 6.94
CA LYS A 350 -50.34 34.18 6.92
C LYS A 350 -51.61 34.88 7.42
N TYR A 351 -51.42 35.97 8.16
CA TYR A 351 -52.50 36.73 8.79
C TYR A 351 -53.58 37.21 7.79
N SER A 352 -53.21 37.54 6.56
CA SER A 352 -54.15 37.97 5.51
C SER A 352 -55.20 36.90 5.18
N TYR A 353 -54.78 35.64 5.02
CA TYR A 353 -55.70 34.54 4.71
C TYR A 353 -56.54 34.16 5.92
N LYS A 354 -55.96 34.25 7.13
CA LYS A 354 -56.68 34.01 8.37
C LYS A 354 -57.76 35.07 8.63
N ALA A 355 -57.50 36.34 8.33
CA ALA A 355 -58.47 37.42 8.40
C ALA A 355 -59.60 37.22 7.39
N PHE A 356 -59.26 36.92 6.14
CA PHE A 356 -60.24 36.64 5.08
C PHE A 356 -61.16 35.45 5.42
N SER A 357 -60.61 34.33 5.93
CA SER A 357 -61.43 33.18 6.35
C SER A 357 -62.41 33.55 7.45
N LYS A 358 -61.97 34.34 8.43
CA LYS A 358 -62.85 34.82 9.51
C LYS A 358 -63.95 35.74 8.99
N GLU A 359 -63.64 36.65 8.08
CA GLU A 359 -64.64 37.54 7.47
C GLU A 359 -65.71 36.75 6.71
N GLN A 360 -65.30 35.71 5.96
CA GLN A 360 -66.24 34.81 5.28
C GLN A 360 -67.09 34.04 6.30
N GLU A 361 -66.50 33.46 7.34
CA GLU A 361 -67.23 32.73 8.38
C GLU A 361 -68.26 33.60 9.10
N LEU A 362 -67.94 34.87 9.37
CA LEU A 362 -68.89 35.82 9.96
C LEU A 362 -70.03 36.12 8.99
N LYS A 363 -69.69 36.39 7.73
CA LYS A 363 -70.68 36.67 6.68
C LYS A 363 -71.70 35.54 6.48
N TYR A 364 -71.28 34.28 6.61
CA TYR A 364 -72.15 33.11 6.49
C TYR A 364 -72.79 32.65 7.81
N LYS A 365 -72.42 33.22 8.96
CA LYS A 365 -73.10 33.01 10.24
C LYS A 365 -74.29 33.93 10.44
N ASP A 366 -74.26 35.10 9.80
CA ASP A 366 -75.33 36.10 9.86
C ASP A 366 -76.43 35.85 8.80
N LEU A 367 -76.24 34.82 7.95
CA LEU A 367 -77.23 34.23 7.03
C LEU A 367 -77.79 32.96 7.64
#